data_AF-A3CTG4-F1
#
_entry.id   AF-A3CTG4-F1
#
_cell.length_a   1.000
_cell.length_b   1.000
_cell.length_c   1.000
_cell.angle_alpha   90.00
_cell.angle_beta   90.00
_cell.angle_gamma   90.00
#
_symmetry.space_group_name_H-M   'P 1'
#
loop_
_entity.id
_entity.type
_entity.pdbx_description
1 polymer ?
#
loop_
_entity_poly.entity_id
_entity_poly.type
_entity_poly.pdbx_seq_one_letter_code
_entity_poly.pdbx_strand_id
1 'polypeptide(L)'
;MKILEFHRDDASDRVTVTCADREVSVHSHCGYCRHCAGVRVGKRTIPTPQRQALSGVRQGGNPDENLLNAAMMFNTLVRDGTAIECEDDAGEGFSSMYGR
;
A
#
# COMPACT_ATOMS: atom_id res chain seq x y z
N MET A 1 12.01 -7.52 -6.77
CA MET A 1 11.20 -6.35 -6.38
C MET A 1 10.87 -5.53 -7.62
N LYS A 2 9.61 -5.14 -7.77
CA LYS A 2 9.08 -4.34 -8.89
C LYS A 2 8.64 -2.96 -8.40
N ILE A 3 8.74 -1.96 -9.26
CA ILE A 3 8.22 -0.62 -8.99
C ILE A 3 6.95 -0.45 -9.83
N LEU A 4 5.83 -0.23 -9.16
CA LEU A 4 4.54 0.00 -9.79
C LEU A 4 4.26 1.50 -9.76
N GLU A 5 4.36 2.15 -10.93
CA GLU A 5 4.17 3.59 -11.06
C GLU A 5 2.71 4.00 -10.84
N PHE A 6 2.51 5.14 -10.19
CA PHE A 6 1.18 5.68 -9.96
C PHE A 6 0.61 6.27 -11.23
N HIS A 7 -0.56 5.78 -11.63
CA HIS A 7 -1.43 6.43 -12.57
C HIS A 7 -2.44 7.24 -11.77
N ARG A 8 -2.34 8.56 -11.89
CA ARG A 8 -3.29 9.49 -11.28
C ARG A 8 -4.31 9.85 -12.34
N ASP A 9 -5.58 9.70 -12.01
CA ASP A 9 -6.63 10.33 -12.77
C ASP A 9 -6.73 11.77 -12.27
N ASP A 10 -6.66 12.78 -13.15
CA ASP A 10 -6.81 14.18 -12.73
C ASP A 10 -8.30 14.56 -12.57
N ALA A 11 -9.21 13.76 -13.15
CA ALA A 11 -10.66 13.98 -13.06
C ALA A 11 -11.28 13.30 -11.83
N SER A 12 -10.59 12.33 -11.21
CA SER A 12 -11.00 11.67 -9.98
C SER A 12 -9.82 11.56 -9.03
N ASP A 13 -9.98 11.72 -7.71
CA ASP A 13 -8.88 11.60 -6.73
C ASP A 13 -8.40 10.13 -6.54
N ARG A 14 -8.41 9.36 -7.64
CA ARG A 14 -8.11 7.95 -7.70
C ARG A 14 -6.68 7.79 -8.20
N VAL A 15 -5.92 7.05 -7.41
CA VAL A 15 -4.57 6.60 -7.78
C VAL A 15 -4.61 5.10 -8.05
N THR A 16 -4.15 4.69 -9.22
CA THR A 16 -4.06 3.29 -9.64
C THR A 16 -2.62 2.88 -9.94
N VAL A 17 -2.39 1.57 -9.97
CA VAL A 17 -1.15 0.95 -10.44
C VAL A 17 -1.49 -0.24 -11.32
N THR A 18 -0.57 -0.59 -12.22
CA THR A 18 -0.64 -1.87 -12.94
C THR A 18 -0.05 -2.96 -12.05
N CYS A 19 -0.89 -3.90 -11.59
CA CYS A 19 -0.49 -5.04 -10.77
C CYS A 19 -0.85 -6.34 -11.49
N ALA A 20 0.15 -7.17 -11.78
CA ALA A 20 0.03 -8.26 -12.76
C ALA A 20 -0.56 -7.72 -14.08
N ASP A 21 -1.65 -8.29 -14.56
CA ASP A 21 -2.28 -7.91 -15.84
C ASP A 21 -3.49 -6.99 -15.70
N ARG A 22 -3.62 -6.29 -14.56
CA ARG A 22 -4.78 -5.42 -14.29
C ARG A 22 -4.41 -4.11 -13.61
N GLU A 23 -5.21 -3.10 -13.88
CA GLU A 23 -5.19 -1.86 -13.12
C GLU A 23 -5.94 -2.03 -11.79
N VAL A 24 -5.31 -1.62 -10.69
CA VAL A 24 -5.87 -1.72 -9.34
C VAL A 24 -5.72 -0.42 -8.58
N SER A 25 -6.64 -0.14 -7.65
CA SER A 25 -6.58 1.03 -6.80
C SER A 25 -5.44 0.92 -5.78
N VAL A 26 -4.62 1.96 -5.65
CA VAL A 26 -3.57 2.00 -4.64
C VAL A 26 -4.15 1.96 -3.23
N HIS A 27 -5.20 2.74 -2.97
CA HIS A 27 -5.79 2.89 -1.64
C HIS A 27 -6.45 1.61 -1.13
N SER A 28 -7.27 0.95 -1.96
CA SER A 28 -8.07 -0.20 -1.54
C SER A 28 -7.45 -1.55 -1.87
N HIS A 29 -6.46 -1.60 -2.77
CA HIS A 29 -5.79 -2.84 -3.14
C HIS A 29 -4.39 -2.92 -2.54
N CYS A 30 -3.53 -1.95 -2.87
CA CYS A 30 -2.14 -2.01 -2.44
C CYS A 30 -1.98 -1.77 -0.93
N GLY A 31 -2.80 -0.90 -0.35
CA GLY A 31 -2.83 -0.68 1.10
C GLY A 31 -3.17 -1.94 1.93
N TYR A 32 -3.73 -2.96 1.30
CA TYR A 32 -4.16 -4.21 1.94
C TYR A 32 -3.44 -5.45 1.40
N CYS A 33 -2.47 -5.28 0.50
CA CYS A 33 -1.73 -6.38 -0.10
C CYS A 33 -0.42 -6.63 0.65
N ARG A 34 -0.15 -7.89 1.03
CA ARG A 34 1.10 -8.27 1.72
C ARG A 34 2.36 -7.99 0.89
N HIS A 35 2.24 -8.00 -0.44
CA HIS A 35 3.34 -7.80 -1.36
C HIS A 35 3.72 -6.32 -1.54
N CYS A 36 2.81 -5.39 -1.25
CA CYS A 36 3.09 -3.96 -1.34
C CYS A 36 3.93 -3.52 -0.13
N ALA A 37 5.25 -3.44 -0.33
CA ALA A 37 6.23 -3.25 0.73
C ALA A 37 6.35 -1.78 1.15
N GLY A 38 6.27 -0.85 0.21
CA GLY A 38 6.41 0.57 0.51
C GLY A 38 5.95 1.50 -0.60
N VAL A 39 5.82 2.78 -0.25
CA VAL A 39 5.53 3.87 -1.17
C VAL A 39 6.81 4.66 -1.42
N ARG A 40 7.09 4.97 -2.69
CA ARG A 40 8.19 5.84 -3.08
C ARG A 40 7.77 7.30 -2.95
N VAL A 41 8.45 8.02 -2.07
CA VAL A 41 8.29 9.47 -1.85
C VAL A 41 9.62 10.14 -2.16
N GLY A 42 9.67 10.82 -3.31
CA GLY A 42 10.92 11.36 -3.86
C GLY A 42 11.96 10.27 -4.11
N LYS A 43 13.08 10.30 -3.39
CA LYS A 43 14.18 9.31 -3.50
C LYS A 43 14.12 8.19 -2.45
N ARG A 44 13.13 8.22 -1.55
CA ARG A 44 13.05 7.29 -0.42
C ARG A 44 11.86 6.36 -0.60
N THR A 45 12.02 5.12 -0.15
CA THR A 45 10.91 4.19 0.02
C THR A 45 10.51 4.17 1.49
N ILE A 46 9.24 4.47 1.75
CA ILE A 46 8.65 4.44 3.08
C ILE A 46 7.81 3.16 3.17
N PRO A 47 8.09 2.25 4.13
CA PRO A 47 7.30 1.04 4.31
C PRO A 47 5.82 1.35 4.50
N THR A 48 4.93 0.47 4.04
CA THR A 48 3.50 0.68 4.20
C THR A 48 3.13 0.71 5.70
N PRO A 49 2.47 1.77 6.20
CA PRO A 49 2.09 1.87 7.61
C PRO A 49 1.22 0.70 8.07
N GLN A 50 0.45 0.10 7.16
CA GLN A 50 -0.36 -1.08 7.41
C GLN A 50 0.48 -2.29 7.86
N ARG A 51 1.67 -2.53 7.27
CA ARG A 51 2.58 -3.60 7.71
C ARG A 51 3.09 -3.36 9.14
N GLN A 52 3.32 -2.10 9.50
CA GLN A 52 3.77 -1.73 10.84
C GLN A 52 2.64 -1.90 11.86
N ALA A 53 1.42 -1.45 11.53
CA ALA A 53 0.26 -1.61 12.39
C ALA A 53 -0.05 -3.09 12.68
N LEU A 54 0.03 -3.97 11.67
CA LEU A 54 -0.12 -5.41 11.85
C LEU A 54 0.90 -6.02 12.81
N SER A 55 2.13 -5.51 12.82
CA SER A 55 3.15 -5.94 13.76
C SER A 55 2.82 -5.49 15.20
N GLY A 56 2.25 -4.28 15.35
CA GLY A 56 1.82 -3.71 16.64
C GLY A 56 0.53 -4.33 17.21
N VAL A 57 -0.40 -4.79 16.37
CA VAL A 57 -1.63 -5.50 16.81
C VAL A 57 -1.30 -6.78 17.57
N ARG A 58 -0.20 -7.46 17.22
CA ARG A 58 0.29 -8.64 17.95
C ARG A 58 0.78 -8.33 19.38
N GLN A 59 1.00 -7.06 19.70
CA GLN A 59 1.52 -6.62 21.01
C GLN A 59 0.44 -6.03 21.95
N GLY A 60 -0.85 -6.15 21.61
CA GLY A 60 -1.95 -5.88 22.55
C GLY A 60 -2.45 -4.42 22.62
N GLY A 61 -2.17 -3.59 21.62
CA GLY A 61 -2.78 -2.25 21.48
C GLY A 61 -4.20 -2.29 20.90
N ASN A 62 -4.94 -1.17 20.97
CA ASN A 62 -6.27 -1.04 20.34
C ASN A 62 -6.14 -1.16 18.81
N PRO A 63 -6.60 -2.27 18.20
CA PRO A 63 -6.30 -2.58 16.80
C PRO A 63 -6.97 -1.58 15.84
N ASP A 64 -8.17 -1.09 16.16
CA ASP A 64 -8.94 -0.24 15.25
C ASP A 64 -8.31 1.14 15.06
N GLU A 65 -7.85 1.76 16.15
CA GLU A 65 -7.18 3.07 16.11
C GLU A 65 -5.83 3.00 15.36
N ASN A 66 -5.08 1.92 15.59
CA ASN A 66 -3.82 1.69 14.88
C ASN A 66 -4.02 1.50 13.37
N LEU A 67 -5.08 0.77 12.98
CA LEU A 67 -5.42 0.57 11.57
C LEU A 67 -5.90 1.87 10.91
N LEU A 68 -6.71 2.66 11.61
CA LEU A 68 -7.17 3.98 11.15
C LEU A 68 -6.00 4.94 10.94
N ASN A 69 -5.09 5.04 11.91
CA ASN A 69 -3.90 5.88 11.81
C ASN A 69 -2.99 5.43 10.66
N ALA A 70 -2.80 4.11 10.50
CA ALA A 70 -2.04 3.55 9.38
C ALA A 70 -2.66 3.88 8.02
N ALA A 71 -4.00 3.79 7.90
CA ALA A 71 -4.70 4.14 6.67
C ALA A 71 -4.56 5.64 6.33
N MET A 72 -4.70 6.54 7.31
CA MET A 72 -4.50 7.98 7.10
C MET A 72 -3.06 8.32 6.67
N MET A 73 -2.08 7.71 7.33
CA MET A 73 -0.68 7.90 6.99
C MET A 73 -0.38 7.37 5.58
N PHE A 74 -0.92 6.20 5.23
CA PHE A 74 -0.77 5.65 3.88
C PHE A 74 -1.36 6.57 2.82
N ASN A 75 -2.56 7.14 3.04
CA ASN A 75 -3.15 8.08 2.11
C ASN A 75 -2.25 9.30 1.87
N THR A 76 -1.61 9.81 2.92
CA THR A 76 -0.66 10.92 2.82
C THR A 76 0.59 10.52 2.01
N LEU A 77 1.14 9.33 2.27
CA LEU A 77 2.27 8.80 1.50
C LEU A 77 1.92 8.62 0.03
N VAL A 78 0.72 8.13 -0.28
CA VAL A 78 0.25 7.97 -1.66
C VAL A 78 0.06 9.32 -2.35
N ARG A 79 -0.46 10.31 -1.63
CA ARG A 79 -0.60 11.68 -2.15
C ARG A 79 0.76 12.27 -2.54
N ASP A 80 1.76 12.14 -1.67
CA ASP A 80 3.08 12.75 -1.85
C ASP A 80 4.06 11.83 -2.64
N GLY A 81 3.65 10.60 -2.91
CA GLY A 81 4.46 9.57 -3.57
C GLY A 81 4.25 9.45 -5.08
N THR A 82 5.05 8.60 -5.71
CA THR A 82 5.04 8.40 -7.17
C THR A 82 4.91 6.95 -7.61
N ALA A 83 5.18 6.00 -6.72
CA ALA A 83 5.12 4.58 -7.04
C ALA A 83 5.00 3.72 -5.78
N ILE A 84 4.66 2.45 -5.96
CA ILE A 84 4.74 1.41 -4.93
C ILE A 84 5.90 0.46 -5.24
N GLU A 85 6.67 0.11 -4.21
CA GLU A 85 7.57 -1.04 -4.27
C GLU A 85 6.79 -2.30 -3.91
N CYS A 86 6.77 -3.23 -4.87
CA CYS A 86 6.09 -4.51 -4.77
C CYS A 86 7.10 -5.65 -4.71
N GLU A 87 6.92 -6.54 -3.73
CA GLU A 87 7.72 -7.75 -3.52
C GLU A 87 7.15 -8.97 -4.27
N ASP A 88 6.07 -8.82 -5.03
CA ASP A 88 5.50 -9.89 -5.86
C ASP A 88 6.28 -10.09 -7.17
N ASP A 89 7.41 -10.78 -7.06
CA ASP A 89 8.24 -11.10 -8.23
C ASP A 89 7.61 -12.20 -9.10
N ALA A 90 6.88 -13.14 -8.49
CA ALA A 90 6.23 -14.26 -9.18
C ALA A 90 4.93 -13.90 -9.91
N GLY A 91 4.35 -12.72 -9.64
CA GLY A 91 3.08 -12.30 -10.25
C GLY A 91 1.87 -13.01 -9.63
N GLU A 92 1.96 -13.36 -8.34
CA GLU A 92 0.85 -13.93 -7.55
C GLU A 92 -0.37 -12.99 -7.48
N GLY A 93 -0.14 -11.67 -7.65
CA GLY A 93 -1.16 -10.65 -7.59
C GLY A 93 -1.56 -10.30 -6.17
N PHE A 94 -2.85 -10.08 -5.93
CA PHE A 94 -3.35 -9.67 -4.63
C PHE A 94 -3.25 -10.80 -3.61
N SER A 95 -2.64 -10.50 -2.47
CA SER A 95 -2.74 -11.37 -1.30
C SER A 95 -3.00 -10.51 -0.07
N SER A 96 -4.16 -10.73 0.57
CA SER A 96 -4.61 -9.93 1.70
C SER A 96 -3.60 -9.99 2.84
N MET A 97 -3.24 -8.82 3.36
CA MET A 97 -2.38 -8.69 4.52
C MET A 97 -3.09 -9.08 5.83
N TYR A 98 -4.41 -8.92 5.85
CA TYR A 98 -5.29 -9.36 6.92
C TYR A 98 -5.85 -10.72 6.53
N GLY A 99 -5.46 -11.77 7.26
CA GLY A 99 -6.09 -13.08 7.10
C GLY A 99 -7.58 -12.96 7.40
N ARG A 100 -8.40 -13.60 6.58
CA ARG A 100 -9.80 -13.84 6.93
C ARG A 100 -9.90 -15.06 7.83
#